data_AF-A0A7X3LA30-F1
#
_entry.id   AF-A0A7X3LA30-F1
#
_cell.length_a   1.000
_cell.length_b   1.000
_cell.length_c   1.000
_cell.angle_alpha   90.00
_cell.angle_beta   90.00
_cell.angle_gamma   90.00
#
_symmetry.space_group_name_H-M   'P 1'
#
loop_
_entity.id
_entity.type
_entity.pdbx_description
1 polymer ?
#
loop_
_entity_poly.entity_id
_entity_poly.type
_entity_poly.pdbx_seq_one_letter_code
_entity_poly.pdbx_strand_id
1 'polypeptide(L)'
;MSILKLTKHEAEILEHRLEFLADPDNARDVFEDTAHDPESIATFAERMLASLQNGGRSIAVDHPVVLAVLDDCAEDDTFLEMAREALNSHTLSRQTASRYRSAAASLKSKVSWLHS
;
A
#
# COMPACT_ATOMS: atom_id res chain seq x y z
N MET A 1 15.43 12.27 -3.28
CA MET A 1 14.67 11.12 -3.83
C MET A 1 14.91 9.95 -2.90
N SER A 2 13.89 9.59 -2.13
CA SER A 2 13.95 8.45 -1.20
C SER A 2 13.41 7.21 -1.90
N ILE A 3 14.03 6.05 -1.71
CA ILE A 3 13.54 4.78 -2.28
C ILE A 3 13.09 3.92 -1.12
N LEU A 4 11.79 3.62 -1.08
CA LEU A 4 11.20 2.71 -0.12
C LEU A 4 11.37 1.28 -0.64
N LYS A 5 12.24 0.49 0.02
CA LYS A 5 12.42 -0.93 -0.28
C LYS A 5 11.42 -1.78 0.50
N LEU A 6 10.69 -2.61 -0.23
CA LEU A 6 9.64 -3.46 0.29
C LEU A 6 10.10 -4.93 0.26
N THR A 7 9.72 -5.66 1.29
CA THR A 7 9.76 -7.13 1.29
C THR A 7 8.66 -7.66 0.36
N LYS A 8 8.70 -8.95 0.04
CA LYS A 8 7.70 -9.58 -0.82
C LYS A 8 6.27 -9.31 -0.32
N HIS A 9 6.00 -9.56 0.96
CA HIS A 9 4.66 -9.40 1.52
C HIS A 9 4.25 -7.92 1.62
N GLU A 10 5.17 -7.00 1.91
CA GLU A 10 4.87 -5.55 1.89
C GLU A 10 4.53 -5.07 0.47
N ALA A 11 5.21 -5.60 -0.55
CA ALA A 11 4.90 -5.31 -1.95
C ALA A 11 3.53 -5.87 -2.33
N GLU A 12 3.24 -7.15 -2.04
CA GLU A 12 1.93 -7.77 -2.32
C GLU A 12 0.77 -7.02 -1.64
N ILE A 13 1.00 -6.54 -0.41
CA ILE A 13 0.07 -5.69 0.33
C ILE A 13 -0.20 -4.39 -0.43
N LEU A 14 0.88 -3.69 -0.79
CA LEU A 14 0.78 -2.39 -1.44
C LEU A 14 0.18 -2.53 -2.85
N GLU A 15 0.53 -3.58 -3.60
CA GLU A 15 -0.05 -3.89 -4.90
C GLU A 15 -1.58 -3.95 -4.83
N HIS A 16 -2.14 -4.67 -3.85
CA HIS A 16 -3.60 -4.78 -3.72
C HIS A 16 -4.29 -3.44 -3.45
N ARG A 17 -3.71 -2.61 -2.58
CA ARG A 17 -4.26 -1.27 -2.29
C ARG A 17 -4.11 -0.35 -3.51
N LEU A 18 -3.00 -0.44 -4.23
CA LEU A 18 -2.78 0.34 -5.45
C LEU A 18 -3.73 -0.07 -6.58
N GLU A 19 -4.07 -1.35 -6.71
CA GLU A 19 -5.09 -1.82 -7.66
C GLU A 19 -6.48 -1.21 -7.35
N PHE A 20 -6.83 -1.09 -6.06
CA PHE A 20 -8.06 -0.44 -5.65
C PHE A 20 -8.04 1.07 -5.96
N LEU A 21 -6.93 1.74 -5.65
CA LEU A 21 -6.74 3.19 -5.86
C LEU A 21 -6.46 3.59 -7.32
N ALA A 22 -6.14 2.63 -8.18
CA ALA A 22 -5.99 2.88 -9.62
C ALA A 22 -7.32 3.26 -10.28
N ASP A 23 -8.44 2.99 -9.61
CA ASP A 23 -9.74 3.54 -9.99
C ASP A 23 -9.93 4.94 -9.36
N PRO A 24 -10.19 5.98 -10.17
CA PRO A 24 -10.31 7.34 -9.67
C PRO A 24 -11.54 7.58 -8.79
N ASP A 25 -12.63 6.81 -8.93
CA ASP A 25 -13.79 6.93 -8.04
C ASP A 25 -13.45 6.38 -6.64
N ASN A 26 -12.72 5.26 -6.56
CA ASN A 26 -12.18 4.74 -5.30
C ASN A 26 -11.17 5.71 -4.68
N ALA A 27 -10.27 6.26 -5.49
CA ALA A 27 -9.32 7.28 -5.02
C ALA A 27 -10.05 8.51 -4.49
N ARG A 28 -11.14 8.95 -5.14
CA ARG A 28 -11.95 10.08 -4.68
C ARG A 28 -12.61 9.79 -3.34
N ASP A 29 -13.12 8.59 -3.11
CA ASP A 29 -13.75 8.19 -1.85
C ASP A 29 -12.74 8.17 -0.70
N VAL A 30 -11.59 7.52 -0.92
CA VAL A 30 -10.53 7.39 0.09
C VAL A 30 -9.87 8.73 0.41
N PHE A 31 -9.69 9.58 -0.60
CA PHE A 31 -8.95 10.82 -0.50
C PHE A 31 -9.86 12.07 -0.59
N GLU A 32 -11.16 11.93 -0.29
CA GLU A 32 -12.18 13.00 -0.42
C GLU A 32 -11.77 14.30 0.27
N ASP A 33 -11.15 14.19 1.45
CA ASP A 33 -10.70 15.31 2.28
C ASP A 33 -9.29 15.82 1.94
N THR A 34 -8.62 15.25 0.95
CA THR A 34 -7.25 15.66 0.61
C THR A 34 -7.22 16.73 -0.48
N ALA A 35 -6.16 17.54 -0.49
CA ALA A 35 -5.92 18.52 -1.54
C ALA A 35 -5.40 17.89 -2.85
N HIS A 36 -5.37 16.56 -2.94
CA HIS A 36 -4.86 15.84 -4.09
C HIS A 36 -5.99 15.50 -5.05
N ASP A 37 -5.72 15.71 -6.34
CA ASP A 37 -6.64 15.35 -7.40
C ASP A 37 -6.75 13.81 -7.52
N PRO A 38 -7.96 13.23 -7.55
CA PRO A 38 -8.15 11.78 -7.57
C PRO A 38 -7.61 11.12 -8.84
N GLU A 39 -7.66 11.78 -10.01
CA GLU A 39 -7.05 11.24 -11.23
C GLU A 39 -5.52 11.18 -11.09
N SER A 40 -4.94 12.16 -10.41
CA SER A 40 -3.51 12.15 -10.07
C SER A 40 -3.17 10.99 -9.13
N ILE A 41 -3.97 10.75 -8.08
CA ILE A 41 -3.79 9.61 -7.18
C ILE A 41 -3.83 8.29 -7.95
N ALA A 42 -4.84 8.08 -8.79
CA ALA A 42 -4.98 6.89 -9.62
C ALA A 42 -3.75 6.69 -10.54
N THR A 43 -3.32 7.76 -11.22
CA THR A 43 -2.12 7.72 -12.07
C THR A 43 -0.85 7.36 -11.29
N PHE A 44 -0.66 7.92 -10.09
CA PHE A 44 0.47 7.57 -9.24
C PHE A 44 0.37 6.14 -8.71
N ALA A 45 -0.84 5.67 -8.38
CA ALA A 45 -1.08 4.32 -7.94
C ALA A 45 -0.73 3.30 -9.03
N GLU A 46 -1.17 3.53 -10.27
CA GLU A 46 -0.80 2.71 -11.43
C GLU A 46 0.71 2.68 -11.67
N ARG A 47 1.38 3.84 -11.57
CA ARG A 47 2.84 3.93 -11.73
C ARG A 47 3.59 3.15 -10.65
N MET A 48 3.13 3.24 -9.40
CA MET A 48 3.69 2.48 -8.29
C MET A 48 3.46 0.98 -8.51
N LEU A 49 2.25 0.58 -8.91
CA LEU A 49 1.88 -0.81 -9.20
C LEU A 49 2.78 -1.39 -10.29
N ALA A 50 2.95 -0.67 -11.40
CA ALA A 50 3.86 -1.08 -12.48
C ALA A 50 5.31 -1.22 -12.01
N SER A 51 5.78 -0.39 -11.07
CA SER A 51 7.12 -0.50 -10.48
C SER A 51 7.27 -1.77 -9.63
N LEU A 52 6.24 -2.15 -8.89
CA LEU A 52 6.22 -3.36 -8.07
C LEU A 52 6.20 -4.61 -8.95
N GLN A 53 5.33 -4.63 -9.97
CA GLN A 53 5.17 -5.74 -10.90
C GLN A 53 6.39 -5.96 -11.80
N ASN A 54 7.13 -4.90 -12.15
CA ASN A 54 8.42 -5.00 -12.86
C ASN A 54 9.56 -5.56 -11.98
N GLY A 55 9.25 -6.11 -10.81
CA GLY A 55 10.20 -6.79 -9.93
C GLY A 55 11.01 -5.85 -9.04
N GLY A 56 10.74 -4.55 -9.08
CA GLY A 56 11.47 -3.53 -8.34
C GLY A 56 11.33 -3.68 -6.83
N ARG A 57 10.16 -4.13 -6.33
CA ARG A 57 9.77 -4.12 -4.90
C ARG A 57 10.24 -2.84 -4.19
N SER A 58 10.26 -1.75 -4.93
CA SER A 58 10.87 -0.48 -4.57
C SER A 58 10.00 0.60 -5.15
N ILE A 59 9.60 1.52 -4.30
CA ILE A 59 8.82 2.69 -4.67
C ILE A 59 9.70 3.92 -4.51
N ALA A 60 9.74 4.75 -5.54
CA ALA A 60 10.34 6.08 -5.42
C ALA A 60 9.36 6.99 -4.68
N VAL A 61 9.78 7.48 -3.52
CA VAL A 61 9.05 8.46 -2.72
C VAL A 61 9.65 9.83 -3.04
N ASP A 62 9.20 10.40 -4.15
CA ASP A 62 9.61 11.71 -4.65
C ASP A 62 8.45 12.68 -4.86
N HIS A 63 7.22 12.23 -4.65
CA HIS A 63 6.01 13.02 -4.87
C HIS A 63 5.07 12.96 -3.66
N PRO A 64 4.41 14.08 -3.26
CA PRO A 64 3.52 14.10 -2.10
C PRO A 64 2.33 13.13 -2.24
N VAL A 65 1.81 12.93 -3.46
CA VAL A 65 0.75 11.93 -3.71
C VAL A 65 1.23 10.51 -3.38
N VAL A 66 2.48 10.17 -3.68
CA VAL A 66 3.03 8.85 -3.33
C VAL A 66 3.10 8.69 -1.82
N LEU A 67 3.45 9.76 -1.10
CA LEU A 67 3.45 9.74 0.36
C LEU A 67 2.04 9.57 0.92
N ALA A 68 1.05 10.32 0.42
CA ALA A 68 -0.35 10.20 0.82
C ALA A 68 -0.92 8.79 0.59
N VAL A 69 -0.61 8.16 -0.56
CA VAL A 69 -0.99 6.77 -0.85
C VAL A 69 -0.32 5.78 0.11
N LEU A 70 0.94 6.02 0.46
CA LEU A 70 1.65 5.19 1.42
C LEU A 70 1.13 5.38 2.86
N ASP A 71 0.72 6.58 3.24
CA ASP A 71 0.08 6.87 4.54
C ASP A 71 -1.27 6.18 4.65
N ASP A 72 -2.14 6.31 3.66
CA ASP A 72 -3.40 5.57 3.59
C ASP A 72 -3.16 4.06 3.73
N CYS A 73 -2.21 3.51 2.96
CA CYS A 73 -1.83 2.10 3.04
C CYS A 73 -1.15 1.72 4.37
N ALA A 74 -0.73 2.66 5.20
CA ALA A 74 -0.17 2.42 6.53
C ALA A 74 -1.22 2.57 7.65
N GLU A 75 -2.29 3.32 7.39
CA GLU A 75 -3.40 3.57 8.33
C GLU A 75 -4.56 2.58 8.15
N ASP A 76 -4.76 2.06 6.94
CA ASP A 76 -5.88 1.17 6.61
C ASP A 76 -5.76 -0.20 7.31
N ASP A 77 -6.66 -0.47 8.27
CA ASP A 77 -6.76 -1.77 8.97
C ASP A 77 -7.22 -2.92 8.05
N THR A 78 -7.56 -2.62 6.79
CA THR A 78 -7.92 -3.58 5.75
C THR A 78 -6.86 -4.69 5.59
N PHE A 79 -5.59 -4.45 5.95
CA PHE A 79 -4.55 -5.50 5.95
C PHE A 79 -4.70 -6.53 7.07
N LEU A 80 -5.19 -6.11 8.24
CA LEU A 80 -5.58 -7.03 9.31
C LEU A 80 -6.82 -7.80 8.90
N GLU A 81 -7.75 -7.16 8.19
CA GLU A 81 -8.94 -7.83 7.65
C GLU A 81 -8.61 -8.82 6.55
N MET A 82 -7.80 -8.50 5.53
CA MET A 82 -7.36 -9.45 4.51
C MET A 82 -6.61 -10.64 5.12
N ALA A 83 -5.69 -10.40 6.06
CA ALA A 83 -5.00 -11.49 6.76
C ALA A 83 -5.96 -12.34 7.62
N ARG A 84 -7.02 -11.74 8.16
CA ARG A 84 -8.06 -12.42 8.95
C ARG A 84 -9.06 -13.19 8.07
N GLU A 85 -9.45 -12.64 6.93
CA GLU A 85 -10.34 -13.25 5.95
C GLU A 85 -9.65 -14.46 5.30
N ALA A 86 -8.38 -14.30 4.94
CA ALA A 86 -7.47 -15.37 4.52
C ALA A 86 -7.36 -16.52 5.53
N LEU A 87 -7.31 -16.20 6.83
CA LEU A 87 -7.31 -17.20 7.92
C LEU A 87 -8.65 -17.89 8.10
N ASN A 88 -9.76 -17.15 7.96
CA ASN A 88 -11.11 -17.67 8.10
C ASN A 88 -11.52 -18.54 6.89
N SER A 89 -10.99 -18.24 5.70
CA SER A 89 -11.26 -18.97 4.45
C SER A 89 -10.51 -20.31 4.33
N HIS A 90 -9.70 -20.71 5.33
CA HIS A 90 -8.80 -21.89 5.30
C HIS A 90 -7.74 -21.87 4.17
N THR A 91 -7.66 -20.80 3.38
CA THR A 91 -6.78 -20.68 2.21
C THR A 91 -5.33 -20.38 2.59
N LEU A 92 -5.08 -19.77 3.76
CA LEU A 92 -3.76 -19.35 4.20
C LEU A 92 -3.43 -19.88 5.61
N SER A 93 -2.21 -20.38 5.78
CA SER A 93 -1.71 -20.86 7.08
C SER A 93 -1.61 -19.71 8.10
N ARG A 94 -1.82 -20.00 9.39
CA ARG A 94 -1.54 -19.10 10.53
C ARG A 94 -0.17 -18.44 10.44
N GLN A 95 0.81 -19.16 9.90
CA GLN A 95 2.16 -18.65 9.71
C GLN A 95 2.21 -17.52 8.67
N THR A 96 1.45 -17.62 7.59
CA THR A 96 1.42 -16.62 6.52
C THR A 96 0.69 -15.36 6.97
N ALA A 97 -0.42 -15.49 7.70
CA ALA A 97 -1.11 -14.32 8.26
C ALA A 97 -0.29 -13.56 9.31
N SER A 98 0.55 -14.27 10.09
CA SER A 98 1.52 -13.62 10.98
C SER A 98 2.55 -12.78 10.20
N ARG A 99 2.97 -13.26 9.03
CA ARG A 99 3.89 -12.52 8.14
C ARG A 99 3.24 -11.29 7.55
N TYR A 100 1.99 -11.37 7.09
CA TYR A 100 1.25 -10.20 6.59
C TYR A 100 1.06 -9.12 7.67
N ARG A 101 0.72 -9.52 8.91
CA ARG A 101 0.66 -8.57 10.05
C ARG A 101 1.99 -7.90 10.33
N SER A 102 3.08 -8.67 10.32
CA SER A 102 4.43 -8.13 10.54
C SER A 102 4.86 -7.20 9.39
N ALA A 103 4.47 -7.52 8.16
CA ALA A 103 4.72 -6.70 6.98
C ALA A 103 3.96 -5.36 7.06
N ALA A 104 2.68 -5.38 7.43
CA ALA A 104 1.90 -4.15 7.62
C ALA A 104 2.51 -3.23 8.70
N ALA A 105 2.87 -3.79 9.86
CA ALA A 105 3.54 -3.03 10.92
C ALA A 105 4.90 -2.45 10.47
N SER A 106 5.66 -3.23 9.69
CA SER A 106 6.93 -2.80 9.10
C SER A 106 6.71 -1.66 8.08
N LEU A 107 5.71 -1.78 7.20
CA LEU A 107 5.35 -0.74 6.24
C LEU A 107 4.97 0.56 6.96
N LYS A 108 4.09 0.50 7.95
CA LYS A 108 3.70 1.65 8.77
C LYS A 108 4.89 2.34 9.43
N SER A 109 5.80 1.55 10.00
CA SER A 109 7.03 2.07 10.58
C SER A 109 7.87 2.80 9.53
N LYS A 110 8.12 2.17 8.37
CA LYS A 110 8.88 2.78 7.27
C LYS A 110 8.25 4.08 6.76
N VAL A 111 6.93 4.13 6.62
CA VAL A 111 6.21 5.34 6.22
C VAL A 111 6.38 6.44 7.26
N SER A 112 6.29 6.11 8.55
CA SER A 112 6.54 7.07 9.64
C SER A 112 7.96 7.68 9.59
N TRP A 113 8.97 6.89 9.19
CA TRP A 113 10.34 7.38 8.97
C TRP A 113 10.46 8.34 7.78
N LEU A 114 9.55 8.30 6.81
CA LEU A 114 9.56 9.25 5.67
C LEU A 114 9.11 10.66 6.08
N HIS A 115 8.42 10.78 7.22
CA HIS A 115 7.98 12.06 7.81
C HIS A 115 8.97 12.65 8.82
N SER A 116 10.05 11.94 9.15
CA SER A 116 11.09 12.36 10.12
C SER A 116 12.28 13.04 9.43
#